data_AF-A0AAD2K0Z5-F1
#
_entry.id   AF-A0AAD2K0Z5-F1
#
_cell.length_a   1.000
_cell.length_b   1.000
_cell.length_c   1.000
_cell.angle_alpha   90.00
_cell.angle_beta   90.00
_cell.angle_gamma   90.00
#
_symmetry.space_group_name_H-M   'P 1'
#
loop_
_entity.id
_entity.type
_entity.pdbx_description
1 polymer ?
#
loop_
_entity_poly.entity_id
_entity_poly.type
_entity_poly.pdbx_seq_one_letter_code
_entity_poly.pdbx_strand_id
1 'polypeptide(L)'
;MNYEMITIAAASAGQLFDIVNSVQSNRDQCLQLLERVHQIVNTLVNICGDAQKHSVVMNPLMETAVDQFIQTLTTLHGILLSLSSVSLFGRILKHLETRSQLTDCDEALRQALDVFNVQSDLITHSMLGSARTAAKTRHEELLRVLKPEPAVFKPPR
;
A
#
# COMPACT_ATOMS: atom_id res chain seq x y z
N MET A 1 6.76 -12.09 -2.21
CA MET A 1 6.15 -11.06 -3.09
C MET A 1 7.04 -10.78 -4.28
N ASN A 2 6.54 -11.07 -5.48
CA ASN A 2 7.24 -10.75 -6.73
C ASN A 2 7.15 -9.24 -6.98
N TYR A 3 8.29 -8.56 -7.06
CA TYR A 3 8.42 -7.16 -7.52
C TYR A 3 7.69 -6.90 -8.85
N GLU A 4 7.55 -7.96 -9.64
CA GLU A 4 6.77 -8.01 -10.87
C GLU A 4 5.30 -7.61 -10.66
N MET A 5 4.62 -8.07 -9.60
CA MET A 5 3.21 -7.76 -9.36
C MET A 5 2.98 -6.27 -9.06
N ILE A 6 3.88 -5.64 -8.31
CA ILE A 6 3.80 -4.20 -8.00
C ILE A 6 4.07 -3.39 -9.25
N THR A 7 5.03 -3.82 -10.07
CA THR A 7 5.34 -3.18 -11.35
C THR A 7 4.13 -3.25 -12.28
N ILE A 8 3.45 -4.39 -12.34
CA ILE A 8 2.20 -4.56 -13.08
C ILE A 8 1.12 -3.63 -12.53
N ALA A 9 0.91 -3.58 -11.22
CA ALA A 9 -0.08 -2.72 -10.59
C ALA A 9 0.17 -1.23 -10.89
N ALA A 10 1.42 -0.77 -10.79
CA ALA A 10 1.81 0.59 -11.09
C ALA A 10 1.65 0.93 -12.59
N ALA A 11 2.02 0.02 -13.49
CA ALA A 11 1.82 0.19 -14.93
C ALA A 11 0.33 0.27 -15.30
N SER A 12 -0.49 -0.62 -14.74
CA SER A 12 -1.94 -0.62 -14.92
C SER A 12 -2.58 0.66 -14.39
N ALA A 13 -2.14 1.16 -13.24
CA ALA A 13 -2.59 2.45 -12.71
C ALA A 13 -2.26 3.61 -13.67
N GLY A 14 -1.05 3.63 -14.25
CA GLY A 14 -0.67 4.62 -15.26
C GLY A 14 -1.60 4.65 -16.48
N GLN A 15 -1.93 3.47 -17.02
CA GLN A 15 -2.85 3.36 -18.16
C GLN A 15 -4.25 3.90 -17.84
N LEU A 16 -4.75 3.68 -16.62
CA LEU A 16 -6.04 4.23 -16.18
C LEU A 16 -6.04 5.76 -16.15
N PHE A 17 -4.94 6.38 -15.70
CA PHE A 17 -4.79 7.84 -15.67
C PHE A 17 -4.78 8.45 -17.08
N ASP A 18 -4.20 7.76 -18.06
CA ASP A 18 -4.22 8.24 -19.44
C ASP A 18 -5.64 8.20 -20.02
N ILE A 19 -6.39 7.13 -19.74
CA ILE A 19 -7.73 6.92 -20.31
C ILE A 19 -8.79 7.79 -19.65
N VAL A 20 -8.69 8.11 -18.35
CA VAL A 20 -9.72 8.92 -17.67
C VAL A 20 -9.92 10.30 -18.30
N ASN A 21 -8.86 10.85 -18.89
CA ASN A 21 -8.94 12.13 -19.58
C ASN A 21 -9.88 12.09 -20.79
N SER A 22 -9.99 10.92 -21.42
CA SER A 22 -10.87 10.64 -22.56
C SER A 22 -12.31 10.28 -22.17
N VAL A 23 -12.59 10.09 -20.88
CA VAL A 23 -13.92 9.71 -20.39
C VAL A 23 -14.87 10.92 -20.40
N GLN A 24 -16.03 10.73 -21.04
CA GLN A 24 -17.03 11.77 -21.25
C GLN A 24 -18.25 11.67 -20.32
N SER A 25 -18.36 10.63 -19.50
CA SER A 25 -19.49 10.39 -18.57
C SER A 25 -19.01 9.80 -17.26
N ASN A 26 -19.68 10.12 -16.14
CA ASN A 26 -19.27 9.70 -14.78
C ASN A 26 -17.84 10.14 -14.39
N ARG A 27 -17.34 11.22 -15.01
CA ARG A 27 -15.95 11.68 -14.88
C ARG A 27 -15.53 11.89 -13.43
N ASP A 28 -16.38 12.50 -12.61
CA ASP A 28 -16.08 12.78 -11.20
C ASP A 28 -15.89 11.48 -10.40
N GLN A 29 -16.74 10.48 -10.61
CA GLN A 29 -16.61 9.16 -9.95
C GLN A 29 -15.34 8.44 -10.41
N CYS A 30 -15.03 8.50 -11.71
CA CYS A 30 -13.81 7.91 -12.24
C CYS A 30 -12.55 8.59 -11.67
N LEU A 31 -12.55 9.92 -11.54
CA LEU A 31 -11.44 10.67 -10.94
C LEU A 31 -11.24 10.31 -9.46
N GLN A 32 -12.33 10.21 -8.68
CA GLN A 32 -12.24 9.80 -7.27
C GLN A 32 -11.69 8.37 -7.12
N LEU A 33 -12.11 7.44 -7.98
CA LEU A 33 -11.57 6.08 -8.00
C LEU A 33 -10.08 6.07 -8.33
N LEU A 34 -9.66 6.87 -9.29
CA LEU A 34 -8.26 7.01 -9.69
C LEU A 34 -7.37 7.63 -8.61
N GLU A 35 -7.89 8.63 -7.89
CA GLU A 35 -7.20 9.18 -6.72
C GLU A 35 -6.99 8.08 -5.67
N ARG A 36 -7.99 7.23 -5.43
CA ARG A 36 -7.85 6.09 -4.51
C ARG A 36 -6.86 5.05 -5.01
N VAL A 37 -6.87 4.73 -6.31
CA VAL A 37 -5.86 3.86 -6.94
C VAL A 37 -4.46 4.42 -6.71
N HIS A 38 -4.26 5.72 -6.89
CA HIS A 38 -2.98 6.37 -6.67
C HIS A 38 -2.53 6.26 -5.20
N GLN A 39 -3.43 6.49 -4.25
CA GLN A 39 -3.16 6.31 -2.82
C GLN A 39 -2.72 4.86 -2.52
N ILE A 40 -3.43 3.87 -3.06
CA ILE A 40 -3.10 2.45 -2.87
C ILE A 40 -1.72 2.12 -3.43
N VAL A 41 -1.39 2.59 -4.64
CA VAL A 41 -0.07 2.35 -5.25
C VAL A 41 1.04 2.96 -4.40
N ASN A 42 0.86 4.19 -3.89
CA ASN A 42 1.85 4.83 -3.02
C ASN A 42 2.05 4.04 -1.71
N THR A 43 0.95 3.60 -1.08
CA THR A 43 1.02 2.77 0.13
C THR A 43 1.75 1.45 -0.14
N LEU A 44 1.46 0.79 -1.26
CA LEU A 44 2.17 -0.42 -1.69
C LEU A 44 3.66 -0.16 -1.86
N VAL A 45 4.06 0.88 -2.61
CA VAL A 45 5.47 1.22 -2.82
C VAL A 45 6.20 1.44 -1.48
N ASN A 46 5.57 2.15 -0.55
CA ASN A 46 6.14 2.38 0.79
C ASN A 46 6.33 1.08 1.58
N ILE A 47 5.27 0.26 1.67
CA ILE A 47 5.30 -1.03 2.36
C ILE A 47 6.41 -1.93 1.78
N CYS A 48 6.55 -1.93 0.45
CA CYS A 48 7.54 -2.76 -0.24
C CYS A 48 8.98 -2.26 0.00
N GLY A 49 9.19 -0.95 -0.04
CA GLY A 49 10.48 -0.34 0.29
C GLY A 49 10.90 -0.61 1.74
N ASP A 50 9.94 -0.53 2.67
CA ASP A 50 10.19 -0.73 4.10
C ASP A 50 10.44 -2.20 4.45
N ALA A 51 9.66 -3.12 3.86
CA ALA A 51 9.86 -4.55 4.02
C ALA A 51 11.21 -5.02 3.47
N GLN A 52 11.65 -4.47 2.33
CA GLN A 52 12.97 -4.79 1.77
C GLN A 52 14.11 -4.32 2.69
N LYS A 53 14.01 -3.10 3.22
CA LYS A 53 15.06 -2.54 4.12
C LYS A 53 15.20 -3.32 5.43
N HIS A 54 14.12 -3.93 5.90
CA HIS A 54 14.07 -4.55 7.23
C HIS A 54 13.92 -6.07 7.18
N SER A 55 14.03 -6.69 6.00
CA SER A 55 13.86 -8.13 5.78
C SER A 55 12.58 -8.68 6.42
N VAL A 56 11.49 -7.91 6.37
CA VAL A 56 10.20 -8.32 6.92
C VAL A 56 9.52 -9.23 5.91
N VAL A 57 9.11 -10.42 6.36
CA VAL A 57 8.34 -11.36 5.54
C VAL A 57 6.91 -10.82 5.40
N MET A 58 6.53 -10.45 4.17
CA MET A 58 5.16 -10.04 3.84
C MET A 58 4.17 -11.16 4.15
N ASN A 59 3.01 -10.79 4.69
CA ASN A 59 1.91 -11.71 4.96
C ASN A 59 1.29 -12.24 3.65
N PRO A 60 0.97 -13.55 3.52
CA PRO A 60 0.26 -14.10 2.36
C PRO A 60 -1.05 -13.37 2.00
N LEU A 61 -1.76 -12.82 3.00
CA LEU A 61 -2.95 -11.99 2.79
C LEU A 61 -2.66 -10.75 1.95
N MET A 62 -1.44 -10.23 2.02
CA MET A 62 -1.03 -9.08 1.23
C MET A 62 -0.81 -9.44 -0.23
N GLU A 63 -0.30 -10.63 -0.53
CA GLU A 63 -0.18 -11.11 -1.91
C GLU A 63 -1.56 -11.31 -2.53
N THR A 64 -2.51 -11.88 -1.78
CA THR A 64 -3.92 -11.98 -2.21
C THR A 64 -4.54 -10.60 -2.44
N ALA A 65 -4.31 -9.63 -1.55
CA ALA A 65 -4.82 -8.27 -1.70
C ALA A 65 -4.22 -7.54 -2.91
N VAL A 66 -2.93 -7.75 -3.22
CA VAL A 66 -2.29 -7.21 -4.43
C VAL A 66 -2.91 -7.83 -5.69
N ASP A 67 -3.17 -9.13 -5.70
CA ASP A 67 -3.81 -9.79 -6.84
C ASP A 67 -5.25 -9.27 -7.05
N GLN A 68 -6.03 -9.16 -5.99
CA GLN A 68 -7.37 -8.56 -6.02
C GLN A 68 -7.35 -7.10 -6.50
N PHE A 69 -6.33 -6.33 -6.07
CA PHE A 69 -6.13 -4.97 -6.55
C PHE A 69 -5.87 -4.93 -8.06
N ILE A 70 -4.96 -5.78 -8.58
CA ILE A 70 -4.68 -5.87 -10.02
C ILE A 70 -5.92 -6.26 -10.83
N GLN A 71 -6.71 -7.22 -10.33
CA GLN A 71 -7.97 -7.61 -10.96
C GLN A 71 -8.98 -6.44 -10.99
N THR A 72 -9.04 -5.66 -9.92
CA THR A 72 -9.89 -4.46 -9.83
C THR A 72 -9.43 -3.38 -10.81
N LEU A 73 -8.13 -3.13 -10.93
CA LEU A 73 -7.57 -2.21 -11.93
C LEU A 73 -7.91 -2.64 -13.36
N THR A 74 -7.82 -3.94 -13.65
CA THR A 74 -8.16 -4.51 -14.96
C THR A 74 -9.64 -4.32 -15.29
N THR A 75 -10.50 -4.52 -14.30
CA THR A 75 -11.96 -4.31 -14.44
C THR A 75 -12.27 -2.83 -14.68
N LEU A 76 -11.66 -1.95 -13.88
CA LEU A 76 -11.81 -0.51 -14.04
C LEU A 76 -11.34 -0.04 -15.41
N HIS A 77 -10.25 -0.60 -15.93
CA HIS A 77 -9.73 -0.31 -17.27
C HIS A 77 -10.75 -0.66 -18.36
N GLY A 78 -11.38 -1.84 -18.27
CA GLY A 78 -12.46 -2.23 -19.17
C GLY A 78 -13.66 -1.29 -19.12
N ILE A 79 -14.05 -0.83 -17.92
CA ILE A 79 -15.14 0.14 -17.73
C ILE A 79 -14.78 1.48 -18.38
N LEU A 80 -13.58 2.01 -18.14
CA LEU A 80 -13.16 3.30 -18.70
C LEU A 80 -13.08 3.27 -20.24
N LEU A 81 -12.60 2.18 -20.83
CA LEU A 81 -12.60 1.98 -22.29
C LEU A 81 -14.02 1.90 -22.88
N SER A 82 -14.95 1.28 -22.16
CA SER A 82 -16.37 1.29 -22.54
C SER A 82 -16.92 2.72 -22.49
N LEU A 83 -16.61 3.48 -21.44
CA LEU A 83 -17.09 4.86 -21.30
C LEU A 83 -16.50 5.84 -22.32
N SER A 84 -15.29 5.59 -22.82
CA SER A 84 -14.65 6.44 -23.84
C SER A 84 -15.22 6.22 -25.25
N SER A 85 -15.77 5.03 -25.53
CA SER A 85 -16.16 4.59 -26.88
C SER A 85 -17.68 4.62 -27.14
N VAL A 86 -18.52 4.71 -26.11
CA VAL A 86 -19.98 4.58 -26.25
C VAL A 86 -20.65 5.89 -26.69
N SER A 87 -21.65 5.79 -27.58
CA SER A 87 -22.49 6.91 -28.03
C SER A 87 -23.35 7.48 -26.89
N LEU A 88 -23.80 8.74 -27.00
CA LEU A 88 -24.62 9.40 -25.96
C LEU A 88 -25.84 8.57 -25.50
N PHE A 89 -26.52 7.91 -26.43
CA PHE A 89 -27.71 7.11 -26.11
C PHE A 89 -27.36 5.83 -25.35
N GLY A 90 -26.24 5.18 -25.72
CA GLY A 90 -25.71 4.04 -24.98
C GLY A 90 -25.23 4.41 -23.58
N ARG A 91 -24.67 5.62 -23.41
CA ARG A 91 -24.27 6.15 -22.09
C ARG A 91 -25.45 6.33 -21.15
N ILE A 92 -26.58 6.83 -21.65
CA ILE A 92 -27.79 7.02 -20.84
C ILE A 92 -28.38 5.67 -20.42
N LEU A 93 -28.49 4.72 -21.35
CA LEU A 93 -29.05 3.39 -21.07
C LEU A 93 -28.19 2.57 -20.09
N LYS A 94 -26.86 2.66 -20.21
CA LYS A 94 -25.91 1.92 -19.36
C LYS A 94 -25.50 2.68 -18.10
N HIS A 95 -25.98 3.91 -17.90
CA HIS A 95 -25.52 4.78 -16.81
C HIS A 95 -25.67 4.12 -15.42
N LEU A 96 -26.79 3.46 -15.15
CA LEU A 96 -27.04 2.76 -13.89
C LEU A 96 -26.14 1.53 -13.72
N GLU A 97 -25.96 0.74 -14.78
CA GLU A 97 -25.10 -0.44 -14.78
C GLU A 97 -23.63 -0.05 -14.55
N THR A 98 -23.14 0.95 -15.28
CA THR A 98 -21.79 1.49 -15.10
C THR A 98 -21.60 2.03 -13.69
N ARG A 99 -22.57 2.77 -13.14
CA ARG A 99 -22.48 3.29 -11.78
C ARG A 99 -22.41 2.17 -10.74
N SER A 100 -23.16 1.08 -10.93
CA SER A 100 -23.06 -0.10 -10.06
C SER A 100 -21.67 -0.70 -10.13
N GLN A 101 -21.15 -0.94 -11.33
CA GLN A 101 -19.81 -1.51 -11.53
C GLN A 101 -18.69 -0.63 -10.94
N LEU A 102 -18.81 0.70 -11.06
CA LEU A 102 -17.89 1.64 -10.42
C LEU A 102 -17.97 1.60 -8.89
N THR A 103 -19.17 1.37 -8.33
CA THR A 103 -19.35 1.22 -6.89
C THR A 103 -18.73 -0.09 -6.38
N ASP A 104 -18.88 -1.18 -7.12
CA ASP A 104 -18.25 -2.46 -6.81
C ASP A 104 -16.71 -2.35 -6.83
N CYS A 105 -16.17 -1.60 -7.82
CA CYS A 105 -14.75 -1.28 -7.86
C CYS A 105 -14.32 -0.41 -6.65
N ASP A 106 -15.12 0.59 -6.26
CA ASP A 106 -14.81 1.45 -5.10
C ASP A 106 -14.68 0.64 -3.81
N GLU A 107 -15.58 -0.31 -3.61
CA GLU A 107 -15.60 -1.20 -2.45
C GLU A 107 -14.41 -2.16 -2.45
N ALA A 108 -14.11 -2.79 -3.58
CA ALA A 108 -12.91 -3.64 -3.71
C ALA A 108 -11.61 -2.87 -3.44
N LEU A 109 -11.52 -1.62 -3.92
CA LEU A 109 -10.39 -0.74 -3.64
C LEU A 109 -10.28 -0.38 -2.15
N ARG A 110 -11.41 -0.14 -1.45
CA ARG A 110 -11.39 0.09 0.01
C ARG A 110 -10.87 -1.12 0.77
N GLN A 111 -11.38 -2.30 0.45
CA GLN A 111 -10.97 -3.54 1.12
C GLN A 111 -9.47 -3.79 0.93
N ALA A 112 -8.94 -3.57 -0.28
CA ALA A 112 -7.50 -3.67 -0.53
C ALA A 112 -6.71 -2.66 0.30
N LEU A 113 -7.16 -1.39 0.33
CA LEU A 113 -6.51 -0.34 1.10
C LEU A 113 -6.47 -0.63 2.61
N ASP A 114 -7.56 -1.16 3.17
CA ASP A 114 -7.63 -1.53 4.59
C ASP A 114 -6.60 -2.60 4.94
N VAL A 115 -6.47 -3.63 4.10
CA VAL A 115 -5.44 -4.67 4.28
C VAL A 115 -4.04 -4.05 4.22
N PHE A 116 -3.78 -3.15 3.27
CA PHE A 116 -2.47 -2.51 3.16
C PHE A 116 -2.16 -1.60 4.34
N ASN A 117 -3.13 -0.83 4.84
CA ASN A 117 -2.94 0.01 6.02
C ASN A 117 -2.61 -0.82 7.26
N VAL A 118 -3.33 -1.93 7.49
CA VAL A 118 -3.03 -2.86 8.60
C VAL A 118 -1.61 -3.42 8.49
N GLN A 119 -1.15 -3.75 7.28
CA GLN A 119 0.22 -4.24 7.08
C GLN A 119 1.26 -3.14 7.31
N SER A 120 1.01 -1.91 6.84
CA SER A 120 1.88 -0.76 7.08
C SER A 120 2.04 -0.48 8.57
N ASP A 121 0.94 -0.51 9.33
CA ASP A 121 0.95 -0.33 10.78
C ASP A 121 1.73 -1.45 11.48
N LEU A 122 1.53 -2.70 11.06
CA LEU A 122 2.23 -3.85 11.64
C LEU A 122 3.75 -3.78 11.41
N ILE A 123 4.17 -3.39 10.20
CA ILE A 123 5.57 -3.16 9.87
C ILE A 123 6.13 -2.01 10.73
N THR A 124 5.42 -0.90 10.82
CA THR A 124 5.82 0.27 11.61
C THR A 124 5.98 -0.09 13.09
N HIS A 125 5.02 -0.81 13.67
CA HIS A 125 5.09 -1.27 15.06
C HIS A 125 6.26 -2.23 15.30
N SER A 126 6.52 -3.14 14.36
CA SER A 126 7.68 -4.03 14.43
C SER A 126 9.00 -3.26 14.42
N MET A 127 9.12 -2.23 13.56
CA MET A 127 10.30 -1.36 13.52
C MET A 127 10.49 -0.56 14.81
N LEU A 128 9.41 0.00 15.37
CA LEU A 128 9.50 0.73 16.63
C LEU A 128 9.93 -0.19 17.78
N GLY A 129 9.47 -1.43 17.79
CA GLY A 129 9.89 -2.46 18.75
C GLY A 129 11.38 -2.79 18.65
N SER A 130 11.88 -3.00 17.43
CA SER A 130 13.31 -3.29 17.22
C SER A 130 14.20 -2.11 17.57
N ALA A 131 13.82 -0.89 17.18
CA ALA A 131 14.53 0.34 17.54
C ALA A 131 14.57 0.56 19.06
N ARG A 132 13.45 0.34 19.75
CA ARG A 132 13.39 0.44 21.22
C ARG A 132 14.30 -0.59 21.90
N THR A 133 14.34 -1.81 21.37
CA THR A 133 15.21 -2.87 21.90
C THR A 133 16.68 -2.51 21.69
N ALA A 134 17.05 -2.04 20.50
CA ALA A 134 18.41 -1.58 20.21
C ALA A 134 18.84 -0.41 21.11
N ALA A 135 17.96 0.57 21.34
CA ALA A 135 18.21 1.68 22.24
C ALA A 135 18.43 1.20 23.69
N LYS A 136 17.64 0.23 24.15
CA LYS A 136 17.80 -0.37 25.47
C LYS A 136 19.14 -1.11 25.60
N THR A 137 19.50 -1.94 24.64
CA THR A 137 20.79 -2.65 24.63
C THR A 137 21.97 -1.68 24.67
N ARG A 138 21.93 -0.63 23.84
CA ARG A 138 22.97 0.41 23.82
C ARG A 138 23.07 1.16 25.14
N HIS A 139 21.93 1.42 25.79
CA HIS A 139 21.90 2.04 27.11
C HIS A 139 22.51 1.13 28.17
N GLU A 140 22.17 -0.16 28.18
CA GLU A 140 22.74 -1.16 29.10
C GLU A 140 24.26 -1.31 28.90
N GLU A 141 24.74 -1.26 27.65
CA GLU A 141 26.16 -1.30 27.31
C GLU A 141 26.90 -0.06 27.81
N LEU A 142 26.34 1.14 27.61
CA LEU A 142 26.88 2.38 28.17
C LEU A 142 26.96 2.33 29.70
N LEU A 143 25.92 1.82 30.37
CA LEU A 143 25.93 1.65 31.82
C LEU A 143 26.99 0.64 32.30
N ARG A 144 27.31 -0.39 31.50
CA ARG A 144 28.41 -1.31 31.81
C ARG A 144 29.76 -0.63 31.70
N VAL A 145 29.98 0.18 30.68
CA VAL A 145 31.24 0.93 30.48
C VAL A 145 31.43 2.01 31.54
N LEU A 146 30.34 2.64 31.98
CA LEU A 146 30.37 3.72 32.98
C LEU A 146 30.40 3.23 34.44
N LYS A 147 30.22 1.93 34.70
CA LYS A 147 30.36 1.40 36.06
C LYS A 147 31.84 1.40 36.44
N PRO A 148 32.26 2.17 37.48
CA PRO A 148 33.64 2.18 37.92
C PRO A 148 33.99 0.82 38.53
N GLU A 149 35.18 0.32 38.19
CA GLU A 149 35.78 -0.82 38.86
C GLU A 149 35.86 -0.50 40.37
N PRO A 150 35.36 -1.35 41.28
CA PRO A 150 35.48 -1.09 42.70
C PRO A 150 36.96 -1.03 43.04
N ALA A 151 37.44 0.13 43.48
CA ALA A 151 38.80 0.29 43.96
C ALA A 151 39.04 -0.70 45.10
N VAL A 152 39.77 -1.78 44.81
CA VAL A 152 40.18 -2.76 45.81
C VAL A 152 41.20 -2.06 46.70
N PHE A 153 40.73 -1.47 47.78
CA PHE A 153 41.59 -0.89 48.81
C PHE A 153 42.34 -2.03 49.50
N LYS A 154 43.61 -2.24 49.13
CA LYS A 154 44.53 -3.11 49.88
C LYS A 154 45.13 -2.30 51.03
N PRO A 155 44.85 -2.62 52.30
CA PRO A 155 45.48 -1.93 53.41
C PRO A 155 47.00 -2.21 53.42
N PRO A 156 47.83 -1.20 53.73
CA PRO A 156 49.28 -1.36 53.79
C PRO A 156 49.67 -2.32 54.93
N ARG A 157 50.66 -3.18 54.63
CA ARG A 157 51.27 -4.12 55.58
C ARG A 157 52.14 -3.40 56.60
#